data_AF-A0A5Q4T589-F1
#
_entry.id   AF-A0A5Q4T589-F1
#
_cell.length_a   1.000
_cell.length_b   1.000
_cell.length_c   1.000
_cell.angle_alpha   90.00
_cell.angle_beta   90.00
_cell.angle_gamma   90.00
#
_symmetry.space_group_name_H-M   'P 1'
#
loop_
_entity.id
_entity.type
_entity.pdbx_description
1 polymer ?
#
loop_
_entity_poly.entity_id
_entity_poly.type
_entity_poly.pdbx_seq_one_letter_code
_entity_poly.pdbx_strand_id
1 'polypeptide(L)' 'MTPPATTQLPVIVIGAGPAGLAAAAHLVGHGLDPLVLEAGPAAGAAVREWAHVRLFSTWGEVVDTAAQKLLAPAGWTSPA' A
#
# COMPACT_ATOMS: atom_id res chain seq x y z
N MET A 1 -31.99 18.61 2.62
CA MET A 1 -31.02 18.07 1.65
C MET A 1 -30.47 16.78 2.24
N THR A 2 -30.97 15.63 1.80
CA THR A 2 -30.39 14.34 2.15
C THR A 2 -29.05 14.23 1.44
N PRO A 3 -27.93 13.92 2.12
CA PRO A 3 -26.67 13.64 1.42
C PRO A 3 -26.93 12.50 0.43
N PRO A 4 -26.35 12.54 -0.79
CA PRO A 4 -26.50 11.44 -1.72
C PRO A 4 -26.05 10.16 -1.02
N ALA A 5 -26.81 9.07 -1.21
CA ALA A 5 -26.33 7.75 -0.84
C ALA A 5 -24.96 7.59 -1.49
N THR A 6 -23.91 7.42 -0.69
CA THR A 6 -22.57 7.15 -1.20
C THR A 6 -22.59 5.76 -1.83
N THR A 7 -23.01 5.69 -3.09
CA THR A 7 -22.70 4.57 -3.96
C THR A 7 -21.20 4.33 -3.85
N GLN A 8 -20.78 3.11 -3.54
CA GLN A 8 -19.35 2.77 -3.50
C GLN A 8 -18.77 3.09 -4.88
N LEU A 9 -18.05 4.20 -4.97
CA LEU A 9 -17.39 4.62 -6.20
C LEU A 9 -16.12 3.77 -6.38
N PRO A 10 -15.72 3.47 -7.63
CA PRO A 10 -14.45 2.81 -7.88
C PRO A 10 -13.30 3.67 -7.34
N VAL A 11 -12.31 3.02 -6.73
CA VAL A 11 -11.13 3.69 -6.16
C VAL A 11 -9.90 3.31 -6.96
N ILE A 12 -9.12 4.31 -7.37
CA ILE A 12 -7.83 4.11 -8.02
C ILE A 12 -6.75 4.76 -7.15
N VAL A 13 -5.69 4.00 -6.85
CA VAL A 13 -4.49 4.50 -6.18
C VAL A 13 -3.38 4.64 -7.22
N ILE A 14 -2.91 5.86 -7.43
CA ILE A 14 -1.82 6.14 -8.39
C ILE A 14 -0.49 6.17 -7.63
N GLY A 15 0.37 5.19 -7.94
CA GLY A 15 1.66 4.92 -7.32
C GLY A 15 1.60 3.73 -6.37
N ALA A 16 2.41 2.69 -6.64
CA ALA A 16 2.66 1.55 -5.77
C ALA A 16 3.97 1.72 -4.96
N GLY A 17 4.23 2.93 -4.50
CA GLY A 17 5.21 3.20 -3.44
C GLY A 17 4.67 2.85 -2.05
N PRO A 18 5.45 3.04 -0.97
CA PRO A 18 5.04 2.70 0.39
C PRO A 18 3.71 3.31 0.80
N ALA A 19 3.51 4.61 0.54
CA ALA A 19 2.27 5.31 0.87
C ALA A 19 1.06 4.78 0.08
N GLY A 20 1.22 4.53 -1.22
CA GLY A 20 0.13 4.00 -2.05
C GLY A 20 -0.25 2.58 -1.69
N LEU A 21 0.73 1.71 -1.40
CA LEU A 21 0.46 0.35 -0.93
C LEU A 21 -0.18 0.33 0.46
N ALA A 22 0.23 1.23 1.37
CA ALA A 22 -0.45 1.39 2.65
C ALA A 22 -1.91 1.82 2.43
N ALA A 23 -2.15 2.84 1.59
CA ALA A 23 -3.51 3.28 1.27
C ALA A 23 -4.36 2.13 0.70
N ALA A 24 -3.82 1.35 -0.25
CA ALA A 24 -4.50 0.18 -0.80
C ALA A 24 -4.83 -0.86 0.27
N ALA A 25 -3.91 -1.15 1.19
CA ALA A 25 -4.15 -2.09 2.28
C ALA A 25 -5.28 -1.63 3.23
N HIS A 26 -5.31 -0.35 3.58
CA HIS A 26 -6.40 0.22 4.38
C HIS A 26 -7.74 0.19 3.63
N LEU A 27 -7.76 0.52 2.33
CA LEU A 27 -8.97 0.44 1.49
C LEU A 27 -9.54 -0.99 1.44
N VAL A 28 -8.68 -1.99 1.23
CA VAL A 28 -9.07 -3.41 1.30
C VAL A 28 -9.61 -3.76 2.69
N GLY A 29 -8.98 -3.27 3.76
CA GLY A 29 -9.47 -3.43 5.13
C GLY A 29 -10.85 -2.81 5.38
N HIS A 30 -11.24 -1.81 4.58
CA HIS A 30 -12.57 -1.19 4.60
C HIS A 30 -13.58 -1.84 3.64
N GLY A 31 -13.24 -2.98 3.01
CA GLY A 31 -14.11 -3.68 2.08
C GLY A 31 -14.23 -3.01 0.70
N LEU A 32 -13.25 -2.19 0.33
CA LEU A 32 -13.13 -1.60 -1.00
C LEU A 32 -12.17 -2.42 -1.85
N ASP A 33 -12.38 -2.42 -3.16
CA ASP A 33 -11.52 -3.10 -4.14
C ASP A 33 -10.78 -2.05 -5.01
N PRO A 34 -9.62 -1.54 -4.54
CA PRO A 34 -8.89 -0.50 -5.25
C PRO A 34 -8.04 -1.06 -6.39
N LEU A 35 -8.02 -0.34 -7.52
CA LEU A 35 -7.02 -0.55 -8.57
C LEU A 35 -5.76 0.28 -8.28
N VAL A 36 -4.61 -0.37 -8.10
CA VAL A 36 -3.32 0.30 -7.94
C VAL A 36 -2.59 0.37 -9.28
N LEU A 37 -2.16 1.57 -9.67
CA LEU A 37 -1.40 1.80 -10.90
C LEU A 37 0.00 2.29 -10.58
N GLU A 38 1.04 1.60 -11.04
CA GLU A 38 2.44 1.98 -10.86
C GLU A 38 3.07 2.32 -12.21
N ALA A 39 3.88 3.37 -12.24
CA ALA A 39 4.57 3.77 -13.46
C ALA A 39 5.76 2.84 -13.77
N GLY A 40 6.43 2.34 -12.73
CA GLY A 40 7.54 1.40 -12.87
C GLY A 40 7.12 -0.05 -13.14
N PRO A 41 8.08 -0.93 -13.41
CA PRO A 41 7.82 -2.32 -13.80
C PRO A 41 7.29 -3.20 -12.67
N ALA A 42 7.37 -2.73 -11.41
CA ALA A 42 6.95 -3.47 -10.23
C ALA A 42 6.64 -2.53 -9.06
N ALA A 43 5.87 -3.03 -8.08
CA ALA A 43 5.65 -2.33 -6.82
C ALA A 43 6.98 -1.93 -6.14
N GLY A 44 6.99 -0.71 -5.60
CA GLY A 44 8.17 -0.11 -5.00
C GLY A 44 9.28 0.25 -5.99
N ALA A 45 8.98 0.42 -7.30
CA ALA A 45 9.98 0.77 -8.31
C ALA A 45 10.88 1.94 -7.88
N ALA A 46 10.28 3.07 -7.48
CA ALA A 46 11.03 4.21 -6.98
C ALA A 46 11.91 3.84 -5.78
N VAL A 47 11.37 3.15 -4.76
CA VAL A 47 12.14 2.72 -3.56
C VAL A 47 13.37 1.89 -3.93
N ARG A 48 13.27 1.05 -4.95
CA ARG A 48 14.38 0.21 -5.41
C ARG A 48 15.53 1.02 -6.01
N GLU A 49 15.27 2.19 -6.60
CA GLU A 49 16.31 3.05 -7.18
C GLU A 49 17.27 3.59 -6.11
N TRP A 50 16.76 3.80 -4.89
CA TRP A 50 17.54 4.26 -3.72
C TRP A 50 17.75 3.17 -2.68
N ALA A 51 17.66 1.89 -3.06
CA ALA A 51 17.96 0.76 -2.16
C ALA A 51 19.40 0.76 -1.60
N HIS A 52 20.29 1.57 -2.19
CA HIS A 52 21.65 1.81 -1.71
C HIS A 52 21.71 2.79 -0.51
N VAL A 53 20.63 3.51 -0.22
CA VAL A 53 20.55 4.46 0.90
C VAL A 53 20.22 3.69 2.19
N ARG A 54 21.00 3.93 3.24
CA ARG A 54 20.71 3.41 4.58
C ARG A 54 19.62 4.26 5.23
N LEU A 55 18.53 3.62 5.64
CA LEU A 55 17.53 4.24 6.50
C LEU A 55 18.07 4.36 7.94
N PHE A 56 17.60 5.37 8.66
CA PHE A 56 17.89 5.54 10.09
C PHE A 56 16.89 4.79 10.99
N SER A 57 15.77 4.34 10.42
CA SER A 57 14.72 3.57 11.07
C SER A 57 14.85 2.08 10.74
N THR A 58 14.43 1.25 11.69
CA THR A 58 14.28 -0.20 11.52
C THR A 58 13.06 -0.51 10.66
N TRP A 59 13.01 -1.71 10.06
CA TRP A 59 11.84 -2.14 9.29
C TRP A 59 10.55 -2.19 10.11
N GLY A 60 10.64 -2.60 11.38
CA GLY A 60 9.49 -2.63 12.28
C GLY A 60 8.82 -1.27 12.50
N GLU A 61 9.54 -0.16 12.28
CA GLU A 61 9.01 1.20 12.43
C GLU A 61 8.36 1.74 11.14
N VAL A 62 8.68 1.16 9.97
CA VAL A 62 8.27 1.70 8.66
C VAL A 62 7.35 0.76 7.86
N VAL A 63 7.04 -0.42 8.40
CA VAL A 63 6.04 -1.32 7.82
C VAL A 63 4.64 -0.93 8.32
N ASP A 64 3.73 -0.62 7.39
CA ASP A 64 2.34 -0.35 7.73
C ASP A 64 1.64 -1.62 8.27
N THR A 65 0.87 -1.46 9.35
CA THR A 65 0.24 -2.59 10.04
C THR A 65 -0.89 -3.23 9.24
N ALA A 66 -1.66 -2.45 8.46
CA ALA A 66 -2.70 -3.00 7.60
C ALA A 66 -2.08 -3.79 6.44
N ALA A 67 -1.00 -3.26 5.85
CA ALA A 67 -0.25 -3.96 4.82
C ALA A 67 0.34 -5.28 5.34
N GLN A 68 0.96 -5.28 6.53
CA GLN A 68 1.47 -6.51 7.14
C GLN A 68 0.37 -7.56 7.36
N LYS A 69 -0.79 -7.16 7.90
CA LYS A 69 -1.93 -8.07 8.12
C LYS A 69 -2.46 -8.65 6.82
N LEU A 70 -2.52 -7.84 5.76
CA LEU A 70 -2.97 -8.26 4.44
C LEU A 70 -1.99 -9.24 3.78
N LEU A 71 -0.69 -9.00 3.93
CA LEU A 71 0.36 -9.74 3.24
C LEU A 71 0.78 -11.03 3.95
N ALA A 72 0.67 -11.12 5.29
CA ALA A 72 1.09 -12.29 6.04
C ALA A 72 0.42 -13.62 5.57
N PRO A 73 -0.89 -13.67 5.29
CA PRO A 73 -1.52 -14.87 4.72
C PRO A 73 -1.06 -15.20 3.29
N ALA A 74 -0.52 -14.22 2.56
CA ALA A 74 0.01 -14.41 1.21
C ALA A 74 1.47 -14.94 1.20
N GLY A 75 2.00 -15.34 2.37
CA GLY A 75 3.36 -15.87 2.50
C GLY A 75 4.45 -14.79 2.48
N TRP A 76 4.08 -13.51 2.65
CA TRP A 76 5.06 -12.45 2.76
C TRP A 76 5.90 -12.60 4.04
N THR A 77 7.22 -12.46 3.88
CA THR A 77 8.17 -12.46 5.00
C THR A 77 8.63 -11.03 5.24
N SER A 78 8.50 -10.56 6.49
CA SER A 78 9.00 -9.23 6.86
C SER A 78 10.52 -9.17 6.66
N PRO A 79 11.06 -8.04 6.16
CA PRO A 79 12.48 -7.79 6.18
C PRO A 79 13.03 -7.87 7.62
N ALA A 80 14.27 -8.35 7.75
CA ALA A 80 15.03 -8.40 9.01
C ALA A 80 15.62 -7.04 9.38
#